data_AF-A0A9W5U0B1-F1
#
_entry.id   AF-A0A9W5U0B1-F1
#
_cell.length_a   1.000
_cell.length_b   1.000
_cell.length_c   1.000
_cell.angle_alpha   90.00
_cell.angle_beta   90.00
_cell.angle_gamma   90.00
#
_symmetry.space_group_name_H-M   'P 1'
#
loop_
_entity.id
_entity.type
_entity.pdbx_description
1 polymer ?
#
loop_
_entity_poly.entity_id
_entity_poly.type
_entity_poly.pdbx_seq_one_letter_code
_entity_poly.pdbx_strand_id
1 'polypeptide(L)'
;MHKHVLEIMVLMIFSISLVACGNSEAKTNLTYEDIVDMTIEKFESELPKLGELDYEPYDIDYGSDLRSGSDITMWENGKYVKFVVHDKEENKKETTYYRLKDDELVNVNGHPDIDFDSLEEQKPDYIEEKGEIIKE
;
A
#
# COMPACT_ATOMS: atom_id res chain seq x y z
N MET A 1 -23.69 46.10 -61.72
CA MET A 1 -23.59 44.71 -62.22
C MET A 1 -22.92 43.87 -61.15
N HIS A 2 -23.63 42.83 -60.66
CA HIS A 2 -23.14 41.53 -60.18
C HIS A 2 -22.07 41.51 -59.07
N LYS A 3 -22.18 40.79 -57.96
CA LYS A 3 -23.04 39.67 -57.51
C LYS A 3 -22.81 39.50 -55.99
N HIS A 4 -23.86 39.15 -55.25
CA HIS A 4 -23.80 38.46 -53.96
C HIS A 4 -23.11 37.09 -54.08
N VAL A 5 -22.92 36.40 -52.94
CA VAL A 5 -22.55 34.96 -52.71
C VAL A 5 -21.12 34.88 -52.12
N LEU A 6 -20.80 34.24 -50.99
CA LEU A 6 -21.52 33.30 -50.11
C LEU A 6 -20.83 33.25 -48.73
N GLU A 7 -21.58 32.76 -47.76
CA GLU A 7 -21.24 32.27 -46.42
C GLU A 7 -20.02 31.32 -46.38
N ILE A 8 -19.36 31.26 -45.22
CA ILE A 8 -19.13 30.01 -44.45
C ILE A 8 -18.69 30.40 -43.02
N MET A 9 -19.56 30.06 -42.07
CA MET A 9 -19.24 29.82 -40.66
C MET A 9 -18.21 28.69 -40.55
N VAL A 10 -17.12 28.89 -39.81
CA VAL A 10 -16.56 27.81 -38.97
C VAL A 10 -16.05 28.42 -37.67
N LEU A 11 -16.87 28.27 -36.63
CA LEU A 11 -16.47 28.30 -35.24
C LEU A 11 -15.48 27.14 -35.03
N MET A 12 -14.19 27.41 -34.79
CA MET A 12 -13.29 26.43 -34.17
C MET A 12 -13.01 26.88 -32.75
N ILE A 13 -13.91 26.49 -31.85
CA ILE A 13 -13.61 26.36 -30.43
C ILE A 13 -12.67 25.17 -30.33
N PHE A 14 -11.36 25.43 -30.27
CA PHE A 14 -10.41 24.42 -29.85
C PHE A 14 -10.60 24.21 -28.34
N SER A 15 -11.43 23.23 -28.02
CA SER A 15 -11.49 22.59 -26.71
C SER A 15 -10.10 22.09 -26.37
N ILE A 16 -9.35 22.86 -25.57
CA ILE A 16 -8.18 22.33 -24.88
C ILE A 16 -8.76 21.40 -23.82
N SER A 17 -8.76 20.11 -24.18
CA SER A 17 -9.10 19.00 -23.31
C SER A 17 -8.43 19.20 -21.95
N LEU A 18 -9.25 19.17 -20.91
CA LEU A 18 -8.80 19.05 -19.53
C LEU A 18 -7.76 17.92 -19.48
N VAL A 19 -6.50 18.25 -19.22
CA VAL A 19 -5.60 17.32 -18.54
C VAL A 19 -6.06 17.33 -17.09
N ALA A 20 -7.17 16.64 -16.83
CA ALA A 20 -7.40 16.10 -15.51
C ALA A 20 -6.30 15.06 -15.31
N CYS A 21 -5.17 15.47 -14.73
CA CYS A 21 -4.39 14.59 -13.86
C CYS A 21 -5.29 14.25 -12.66
N GLY A 22 -6.34 13.48 -12.91
CA GLY A 22 -6.99 12.73 -11.87
C GLY A 22 -6.03 11.61 -11.52
N ASN A 23 -5.18 11.84 -10.51
CA ASN A 23 -4.82 10.74 -9.63
C ASN A 23 -6.12 10.32 -8.92
N SER A 24 -7.05 9.70 -9.64
CA SER A 24 -7.92 8.75 -8.99
C SER A 24 -6.99 7.57 -8.71
N GLU A 25 -6.36 7.57 -7.53
CA GLU A 25 -5.90 6.32 -6.94
C GLU A 25 -7.06 5.34 -7.12
N ALA A 26 -6.83 4.29 -7.89
CA ALA A 26 -7.87 3.31 -8.18
C ALA A 26 -8.43 2.85 -6.82
N LYS A 27 -9.74 2.94 -6.64
CA LYS A 27 -10.38 2.33 -5.48
C LYS A 27 -10.15 0.83 -5.63
N THR A 28 -9.26 0.30 -4.81
CA THR A 28 -9.04 -1.14 -4.71
C THR A 28 -10.34 -1.76 -4.18
N ASN A 29 -10.72 -2.92 -4.73
CA ASN A 29 -11.86 -3.70 -4.21
C ASN A 29 -11.40 -4.75 -3.18
N LEU A 30 -10.17 -4.62 -2.68
CA LEU A 30 -9.56 -5.56 -1.76
C LEU A 30 -10.15 -5.38 -0.36
N THR A 31 -10.47 -6.51 0.27
CA THR A 31 -10.83 -6.56 1.69
C THR A 31 -9.56 -6.48 2.56
N TYR A 32 -9.71 -6.24 3.86
CA TYR A 32 -8.54 -6.29 4.76
C TYR A 32 -7.89 -7.67 4.76
N GLU A 33 -8.67 -8.75 4.67
CA GLU A 33 -8.16 -10.11 4.57
C GLU A 33 -7.30 -10.31 3.32
N ASP A 34 -7.75 -9.82 2.15
CA ASP A 34 -6.95 -9.89 0.92
C ASP A 34 -5.61 -9.15 1.09
N ILE A 35 -5.63 -7.99 1.76
CA ILE A 35 -4.42 -7.19 2.00
C ILE A 35 -3.49 -7.89 3.01
N VAL A 36 -4.04 -8.57 4.02
CA VAL A 36 -3.26 -9.39 4.97
C VAL A 36 -2.53 -10.50 4.22
N ASP A 37 -3.25 -11.30 3.44
CA ASP A 37 -2.66 -12.41 2.69
C ASP A 37 -1.57 -11.92 1.73
N MET A 38 -1.85 -10.84 0.99
CA MET A 38 -0.86 -10.19 0.13
C MET A 38 0.37 -9.70 0.91
N THR A 39 0.19 -9.18 2.12
CA THR A 39 1.30 -8.67 2.96
C THR A 39 2.22 -9.78 3.40
N ILE A 40 1.65 -10.92 3.81
CA ILE A 40 2.41 -12.12 4.18
C ILE A 40 3.19 -12.66 2.98
N GLU A 41 2.52 -12.89 1.84
CA GLU A 41 3.17 -13.38 0.61
C GLU A 41 4.28 -12.44 0.15
N LYS A 42 4.03 -11.13 0.23
CA LYS A 42 5.00 -10.11 -0.15
C LYS A 42 6.25 -10.18 0.72
N PHE A 43 6.09 -10.22 2.04
CA PHE A 43 7.22 -10.29 2.96
C PHE A 43 8.03 -11.58 2.77
N GLU A 44 7.37 -12.73 2.66
CA GLU A 44 8.03 -14.02 2.43
C GLU A 44 8.86 -14.02 1.13
N SER A 45 8.36 -13.36 0.07
CA SER A 45 9.08 -13.20 -1.19
C SER A 45 10.33 -12.30 -1.07
N GLU A 46 10.38 -11.42 -0.08
CA GLU A 46 11.48 -10.48 0.18
C GLU A 46 12.49 -11.02 1.19
N LEU A 47 12.14 -12.01 2.02
CA LEU A 47 13.03 -12.67 2.99
C LEU A 47 14.40 -13.09 2.42
N PRO A 48 14.51 -13.70 1.23
CA PRO A 48 15.81 -14.08 0.68
C PRO A 48 16.74 -12.88 0.44
N LYS A 49 16.17 -11.70 0.11
CA LYS A 49 16.93 -10.46 -0.10
C LYS A 49 17.36 -9.84 1.22
N LEU A 50 16.52 -9.97 2.26
CA LEU A 50 16.87 -9.54 3.61
C LEU A 50 18.03 -10.35 4.17
N GLY A 51 18.09 -11.66 3.89
CA GLY A 51 19.19 -12.54 4.31
C GLY A 51 20.59 -12.14 3.83
N GLU A 52 20.69 -11.27 2.82
CA GLU A 52 21.97 -10.68 2.38
C GLU A 52 22.42 -9.47 3.24
N LEU A 53 21.55 -8.97 4.13
CA LEU A 53 21.73 -7.77 4.95
C LEU A 53 21.98 -8.07 6.45
N ASP A 54 22.69 -9.16 6.76
CA ASP A 54 22.87 -9.67 8.14
C ASP A 54 21.56 -10.05 8.85
N TYR A 55 20.46 -10.21 8.11
CA TYR A 55 19.20 -10.68 8.65
C TYR A 55 19.21 -12.21 8.80
N GLU A 56 19.09 -12.72 10.02
CA GLU A 56 19.02 -14.16 10.27
C GLU A 56 17.55 -14.64 10.26
N PRO A 57 17.01 -15.21 9.17
CA PRO A 57 15.58 -15.51 9.06
C PRO A 57 15.12 -16.60 10.04
N TYR A 58 16.07 -17.39 10.55
CA TYR A 58 15.84 -18.51 11.47
C TYR A 58 15.39 -18.07 12.87
N ASP A 59 15.60 -16.80 13.23
CA ASP A 59 15.20 -16.28 14.54
C ASP A 59 13.81 -15.65 14.53
N ILE A 60 13.11 -15.61 13.40
CA ILE A 60 11.70 -15.15 13.35
C ILE A 60 10.83 -16.16 14.10
N ASP A 61 9.86 -15.66 14.87
CA ASP A 61 8.76 -16.47 15.35
C ASP A 61 7.70 -16.62 14.26
N TYR A 62 7.58 -17.84 13.73
CA TYR A 62 6.57 -18.18 12.74
C TYR A 62 5.31 -18.78 13.37
N GLY A 63 5.19 -18.90 14.70
CA GLY A 63 4.02 -19.55 15.32
C GLY A 63 3.64 -20.88 14.63
N SER A 64 2.38 -20.99 14.18
CA SER A 64 1.95 -22.04 13.23
C SER A 64 2.18 -21.65 11.76
N ASP A 65 2.12 -20.36 11.45
CA ASP A 65 2.46 -19.71 10.19
C ASP A 65 2.89 -18.24 10.44
N LEU A 66 3.49 -17.59 9.44
CA LEU A 66 4.02 -16.24 9.61
C LEU A 66 2.97 -15.24 10.15
N ARG A 67 1.70 -15.36 9.72
CA ARG A 67 0.59 -14.51 10.18
C ARG A 67 0.37 -14.65 11.69
N SER A 68 0.36 -15.88 12.19
CA SER A 68 0.19 -16.17 13.62
C SER A 68 1.34 -15.66 14.52
N GLY A 69 2.51 -15.35 13.94
CA GLY A 69 3.67 -14.82 14.66
C GLY A 69 3.90 -13.32 14.47
N SER A 70 3.02 -12.63 13.74
CA SER A 70 3.24 -11.24 13.29
C SER A 70 2.08 -10.32 13.63
N ASP A 71 2.35 -9.02 13.66
CA ASP A 71 1.32 -7.98 13.82
C ASP A 71 1.13 -7.23 12.50
N ILE A 72 -0.12 -6.94 12.17
CA ILE A 72 -0.52 -6.16 11.00
C ILE A 72 -1.37 -4.99 11.45
N THR A 73 -1.00 -3.78 11.02
CA THR A 73 -1.80 -2.58 11.24
C THR A 73 -2.01 -1.86 9.91
N MET A 74 -3.23 -1.38 9.65
CA MET A 74 -3.54 -0.67 8.42
C MET A 74 -4.22 0.68 8.64
N TRP A 75 -3.92 1.62 7.76
CA TRP A 75 -4.48 2.98 7.74
C TRP A 75 -4.96 3.36 6.33
N GLU A 76 -5.79 4.40 6.28
CA GLU A 76 -6.37 4.94 5.05
C GLU A 76 -7.06 3.85 4.21
N ASN A 77 -7.89 3.03 4.86
CA ASN A 77 -8.64 1.93 4.24
C ASN A 77 -7.70 0.93 3.51
N GLY A 78 -6.66 0.49 4.21
CA GLY A 78 -5.71 -0.52 3.70
C GLY A 78 -4.63 0.04 2.77
N LYS A 79 -4.63 1.35 2.51
CA LYS A 79 -3.63 1.98 1.64
C LYS A 79 -2.21 1.90 2.21
N TYR A 80 -2.07 2.00 3.53
CA TYR A 80 -0.79 1.85 4.21
C TYR A 80 -0.87 0.67 5.16
N VAL A 81 0.15 -0.19 5.12
CA VAL A 81 0.23 -1.40 5.94
C VAL A 81 1.56 -1.39 6.68
N LYS A 82 1.51 -1.59 7.99
CA LYS A 82 2.66 -1.89 8.84
C LYS A 82 2.62 -3.38 9.17
N PHE A 83 3.72 -4.05 8.89
CA PHE A 83 3.93 -5.46 9.19
C PHE A 83 5.09 -5.59 10.16
N VAL A 84 4.84 -6.19 11.33
CA VAL A 84 5.85 -6.40 12.37
C VAL A 84 6.05 -7.89 12.55
N VAL A 85 7.28 -8.34 12.36
CA VAL A 85 7.68 -9.71 12.70
C VAL A 85 8.48 -9.68 14.00
N HIS A 86 8.25 -10.69 14.83
CA HIS A 86 8.93 -10.86 16.11
C HIS A 86 9.99 -11.95 16.03
N ASP A 87 10.94 -11.92 16.94
CA ASP A 87 11.83 -13.05 17.18
C ASP A 87 11.16 -14.09 18.10
N LYS A 88 11.82 -15.24 18.27
CA LYS A 88 11.34 -16.33 19.16
C LYS A 88 11.25 -15.95 20.64
N GLU A 89 11.88 -14.85 21.06
CA GLU A 89 11.76 -14.30 22.41
C GLU A 89 10.62 -13.28 22.50
N GLU A 90 9.81 -13.15 21.44
CA GLU A 90 8.75 -12.17 21.25
C GLU A 90 9.25 -10.72 21.27
N ASN A 91 10.54 -10.49 21.04
CA ASN A 91 11.03 -9.14 20.80
C ASN A 91 10.74 -8.75 19.35
N LYS A 92 10.30 -7.50 19.15
CA LYS A 92 10.15 -6.94 17.81
C LYS A 92 11.49 -7.06 17.08
N LYS A 93 11.45 -7.78 15.95
CA LYS A 93 12.63 -8.05 15.13
C LYS A 93 12.73 -7.10 13.95
N GLU A 94 11.64 -6.94 13.21
CA GLU A 94 11.62 -6.12 12.00
C GLU A 94 10.26 -5.45 11.85
N THR A 95 10.26 -4.27 11.22
CA THR A 95 9.04 -3.59 10.83
C THR A 95 9.15 -3.17 9.38
N THR A 96 8.26 -3.71 8.57
CA THR A 96 8.15 -3.38 7.14
C THR A 96 6.88 -2.59 6.91
N TYR A 97 7.00 -1.50 6.17
CA TYR A 97 5.91 -0.67 5.75
C TYR A 97 5.66 -0.87 4.26
N TYR A 98 4.41 -1.12 3.92
CA TYR A 98 3.95 -1.23 2.55
C TYR A 98 2.94 -0.14 2.21
N ARG A 99 2.93 0.26 0.96
CA ARG A 99 1.85 1.03 0.35
C ARG A 99 1.14 0.17 -0.68
N LEU A 100 -0.17 0.05 -0.55
CA LEU A 100 -1.04 -0.54 -1.56
C LEU A 100 -1.23 0.46 -2.70
N LYS A 101 -0.86 0.05 -3.91
CA LYS A 101 -1.03 0.85 -5.12
C LYS A 101 -1.32 -0.09 -6.29
N ASP A 102 -2.39 0.20 -7.03
CA ASP A 102 -2.79 -0.57 -8.21
C ASP A 102 -2.92 -2.09 -7.90
N ASP A 103 -3.52 -2.42 -6.75
CA ASP A 103 -3.66 -3.78 -6.20
C ASP A 103 -2.32 -4.53 -5.98
N GLU A 104 -1.21 -3.80 -5.84
CA GLU A 104 0.10 -4.34 -5.47
C GLU A 104 0.64 -3.67 -4.19
N LEU A 105 1.31 -4.47 -3.35
CA LEU A 105 2.05 -3.95 -2.19
C LEU A 105 3.48 -3.59 -2.58
N VAL A 106 3.85 -2.34 -2.31
CA VAL A 106 5.19 -1.81 -2.54
C VAL A 106 5.85 -1.53 -1.19
N ASN A 107 7.03 -2.11 -0.95
CA ASN A 107 7.84 -1.82 0.23
C ASN A 107 8.31 -0.36 0.16
N VAL A 108 8.04 0.40 1.21
CA VAL A 108 8.28 1.85 1.29
C VAL A 108 9.09 2.24 2.53
N ASN A 109 9.80 1.28 3.15
CA ASN A 109 10.73 1.57 4.23
C ASN A 109 11.74 2.65 3.80
N GLY A 110 11.81 3.74 4.57
CA GLY A 110 12.72 4.86 4.31
C GLY A 110 12.36 5.74 3.10
N HIS A 111 11.15 5.61 2.54
CA HIS A 111 10.72 6.48 1.45
C HIS A 111 10.53 7.94 1.96
N PRO A 112 11.22 8.95 1.37
CA PRO A 112 11.29 10.31 1.95
C PRO A 112 9.95 11.06 1.92
N ASP A 113 9.05 10.67 1.03
CA ASP A 113 7.75 11.32 0.86
C ASP A 113 6.65 10.75 1.78
N ILE A 114 6.96 9.77 2.63
CA ILE A 114 5.99 9.16 3.55
C ILE A 114 6.43 9.38 4.99
N ASP A 115 5.60 10.11 5.74
CA ASP A 115 5.78 10.37 7.16
C ASP A 115 5.01 9.31 7.98
N PHE A 116 5.70 8.22 8.30
CA PHE A 116 5.13 7.13 9.11
C PHE A 116 4.90 7.53 10.57
N ASP A 117 5.66 8.49 11.10
CA ASP A 117 5.45 8.98 12.47
C ASP A 117 4.08 9.65 12.56
N SER A 118 3.77 10.55 11.62
CA SER A 118 2.44 11.16 11.51
C SER A 118 1.33 10.15 11.18
N LEU A 119 1.63 9.07 10.47
CA LEU A 119 0.65 8.02 10.18
C LEU A 119 0.31 7.22 11.44
N GLU A 120 1.31 6.85 12.25
CA GLU A 120 1.13 6.07 13.48
C GLU A 120 0.40 6.83 14.59
N GLU A 121 0.39 8.17 14.55
CA GLU A 121 -0.44 9.00 15.43
C GLU A 121 -1.95 8.94 15.07
N GLN A 122 -2.29 8.48 13.87
CA GLN A 122 -3.68 8.37 13.44
C GLN A 122 -4.32 7.08 13.96
N LYS A 123 -5.65 7.11 14.10
CA LYS A 123 -6.40 5.91 14.48
C LYS A 123 -6.34 4.90 13.32
N PRO A 124 -5.81 3.69 13.53
CA PRO A 124 -5.77 2.67 12.48
C PRO A 124 -7.19 2.20 12.14
N ASP A 125 -7.36 1.77 10.89
CA ASP A 125 -8.61 1.19 10.40
C ASP A 125 -8.70 -0.29 10.77
N TYR A 126 -7.59 -1.01 10.66
CA TYR A 126 -7.50 -2.43 10.96
C TYR A 126 -6.30 -2.74 11.86
N ILE A 127 -6.48 -3.67 12.80
CA ILE A 127 -5.41 -4.20 13.67
C ILE A 127 -5.60 -5.71 13.80
N GLU A 128 -4.56 -6.46 13.46
CA GLU A 128 -4.41 -7.88 13.77
C GLU A 128 -3.10 -8.10 14.54
N GLU A 129 -3.18 -8.79 15.67
CA GLU A 129 -2.02 -9.14 16.50
C GLU A 129 -1.92 -10.66 16.57
N LYS A 130 -0.81 -11.24 16.11
CA LYS A 130 -0.54 -12.69 16.14
C LYS A 130 -1.70 -13.54 15.58
N GLY A 131 -2.32 -13.10 14.47
CA GLY A 131 -3.45 -13.78 13.83
C GLY A 131 -4.83 -13.50 14.44
N GLU A 132 -4.92 -12.69 15.50
CA GLU A 132 -6.19 -12.30 16.12
C GLU A 132 -6.61 -10.88 15.70
N ILE A 133 -7.78 -10.75 15.06
CA ILE A 133 -8.33 -9.45 14.64
C ILE A 133 -8.82 -8.69 15.87
N ILE A 134 -8.13 -7.59 16.20
CA ILE A 134 -8.46 -6.69 17.30
C ILE A 134 -9.42 -5.58 16.83
N LYS A 135 -9.33 -5.18 15.55
CA LYS A 135 -10.14 -4.11 14.97
C LYS A 135 -10.36 -4.26 13.46
N GLU A 136 -11.59 -3.97 13.01
CA GLU A 136 -12.02 -3.80 11.61
C GLU A 136 -12.93 -2.57 11.45
#